data_AF-A0A243RX56-F1
#
_entry.id   AF-A0A243RX56-F1
#
_cell.length_a   1.000
_cell.length_b   1.000
_cell.length_c   1.000
_cell.angle_alpha   90.00
_cell.angle_beta   90.00
_cell.angle_gamma   90.00
#
_symmetry.space_group_name_H-M   'P 1'
#
loop_
_entity.id
_entity.type
_entity.pdbx_description
1 polymer ?
#
loop_
_entity_poly.entity_id
_entity_poly.type
_entity_poly.pdbx_seq_one_letter_code
_entity_poly.pdbx_strand_id
1 'polypeptide(L)'
;MSEGCRGSGEHGHALVPTAEGVPVMRLGSAGGGDRLLTPHDVRNKVFPTVRLREGYDLAEVDTFLGEVESTLIRVLWENERLNAQLNAGRAPLQIPPSAGDSAARIVTRAQRSADEAISRAEQEAGVIVTEARALAETIEREALDRAAALEHDAREKHRQATEALDSAYAAQQRMIDDLQDLLHHHGGRVKETPDGPLADDR
;
A
#
# COMPACT_ATOMS: atom_id res chain seq x y z
N MET A 1 -2.89 40.74 7.95
CA MET A 1 -2.48 40.73 6.53
C MET A 1 -2.65 39.30 6.04
N SER A 2 -3.64 39.09 5.16
CA SER A 2 -3.87 37.94 4.25
C SER A 2 -4.04 36.57 4.91
N GLU A 3 -5.24 36.01 5.14
CA GLU A 3 -6.40 35.74 4.26
C GLU A 3 -6.09 34.96 2.97
N GLY A 4 -6.69 33.78 2.88
CA GLY A 4 -6.89 32.97 1.66
C GLY A 4 -6.53 31.50 1.88
N CYS A 5 -7.39 30.49 1.71
CA CYS A 5 -8.79 30.40 1.30
C CYS A 5 -9.34 29.09 1.89
N ARG A 6 -10.58 29.12 2.36
CA ARG A 6 -11.43 27.92 2.54
C ARG A 6 -11.80 27.39 1.16
N GLY A 7 -11.73 26.08 0.97
CA GLY A 7 -12.27 25.37 -0.17
C GLY A 7 -13.12 24.20 0.30
N SER A 8 -14.40 24.47 0.55
CA SER A 8 -15.48 23.49 0.64
C SER A 8 -15.71 22.84 -0.73
N GLY A 9 -16.19 21.59 -0.77
CA GLY A 9 -16.62 20.92 -2.00
C GLY A 9 -16.39 19.41 -1.92
N GLU A 10 -17.26 18.64 -1.26
CA GLU A 10 -18.46 18.04 -1.85
C GLU A 10 -18.21 16.74 -2.68
N HIS A 11 -18.79 15.66 -2.15
CA HIS A 11 -19.50 14.59 -2.88
C HIS A 11 -18.76 13.77 -3.95
N GLY A 12 -18.18 12.64 -3.52
CA GLY A 12 -17.94 11.47 -4.35
C GLY A 12 -19.04 10.42 -4.19
N HIS A 13 -20.31 10.83 -4.32
CA HIS A 13 -21.45 9.92 -4.47
C HIS A 13 -21.23 9.16 -5.78
N ALA A 14 -20.98 7.84 -5.73
CA ALA A 14 -20.99 7.01 -6.94
C ALA A 14 -22.43 6.89 -7.45
N LEU A 15 -22.89 7.94 -8.12
CA LEU A 15 -24.10 7.96 -8.93
C LEU A 15 -23.79 7.20 -10.22
N VAL A 16 -24.38 6.02 -10.36
CA VAL A 16 -24.87 5.55 -11.67
C VAL A 16 -25.82 6.64 -12.17
N PRO A 17 -25.63 7.27 -13.34
CA PRO A 17 -26.08 6.64 -14.59
C PRO A 17 -25.37 7.12 -15.88
N THR A 18 -25.44 6.32 -16.94
CA THR A 18 -25.94 6.79 -18.25
C THR A 18 -26.18 5.57 -19.13
N ALA A 19 -27.43 5.09 -19.12
CA ALA A 19 -27.97 4.46 -20.30
C ALA A 19 -28.03 5.54 -21.38
N GLU A 20 -27.28 5.36 -22.46
CA GLU A 20 -27.50 6.13 -23.68
C GLU A 20 -28.89 5.75 -24.22
N GLY A 21 -29.90 6.42 -23.69
CA GLY A 21 -31.18 6.55 -24.35
C GLY A 21 -30.94 7.28 -25.65
N VAL A 22 -31.12 6.56 -26.77
CA VAL A 22 -31.26 7.19 -28.08
C VAL A 22 -32.37 8.24 -27.94
N PRO A 23 -32.09 9.53 -28.21
CA PRO A 23 -33.10 10.57 -28.06
C PRO A 23 -34.14 10.37 -29.16
N VAL A 24 -35.27 9.78 -28.80
CA VAL A 24 -36.43 9.75 -29.69
C VAL A 24 -36.97 11.17 -29.72
N MET A 25 -36.77 11.86 -30.85
CA MET A 25 -37.41 13.14 -31.13
C MET A 25 -38.92 13.00 -30.96
N ARG A 26 -39.46 13.63 -29.92
CA ARG A 26 -40.90 13.75 -29.72
C ARG A 26 -41.40 14.86 -30.65
N LEU A 27 -41.77 14.51 -31.89
CA LEU A 27 -42.44 15.45 -32.78
C LEU A 27 -43.83 15.77 -32.22
N GLY A 28 -44.05 17.04 -31.93
CA GLY A 28 -45.29 17.55 -31.36
C GLY A 28 -46.49 17.42 -32.31
N SER A 29 -47.57 16.88 -31.76
CA SER A 29 -48.99 17.21 -31.98
C SER A 29 -49.47 17.58 -33.40
N ALA A 30 -50.10 16.62 -34.09
CA ALA A 30 -51.52 16.70 -34.47
C ALA A 30 -52.02 15.32 -34.94
N GLY A 31 -52.78 14.62 -34.08
CA GLY A 31 -53.50 13.38 -34.41
C GLY A 31 -52.72 12.07 -34.20
N GLY A 32 -52.93 11.41 -33.05
CA GLY A 32 -52.64 9.97 -32.88
C GLY A 32 -51.22 9.54 -32.52
N GLY A 33 -50.40 10.40 -31.92
CA GLY A 33 -48.96 10.17 -31.70
C GLY A 33 -48.54 9.55 -30.37
N ASP A 34 -49.07 8.39 -29.99
CA ASP A 34 -48.40 7.52 -28.99
C ASP A 34 -48.54 6.01 -29.30
N ARG A 35 -49.19 5.67 -30.42
CA ARG A 35 -49.22 4.30 -30.93
C ARG A 35 -48.11 4.19 -31.97
N LEU A 36 -47.08 3.38 -31.65
CA LEU A 36 -46.07 2.95 -32.61
C LEU A 36 -46.79 2.51 -33.89
N LEU A 37 -46.37 3.05 -35.03
CA LEU A 37 -46.96 2.71 -36.32
C LEU A 37 -46.86 1.20 -36.51
N THR A 38 -47.97 0.56 -36.89
CA THR A 38 -47.96 -0.82 -37.35
C THR A 38 -47.84 -0.87 -38.87
N PRO A 39 -47.37 -1.98 -39.46
CA PRO A 39 -47.34 -2.14 -40.93
C PRO A 39 -48.70 -1.83 -41.58
N HIS A 40 -49.77 -2.23 -40.89
CA HIS A 40 -51.15 -1.97 -41.30
C HIS A 40 -51.51 -0.47 -41.30
N ASP A 41 -50.93 0.33 -40.42
CA ASP A 41 -51.17 1.78 -40.34
C ASP A 41 -50.45 2.53 -41.46
N VAL A 42 -49.30 2.03 -41.90
CA VAL A 42 -48.55 2.57 -43.06
C VAL A 42 -49.30 2.26 -44.35
N ARG A 43 -49.77 1.02 -44.53
CA ARG A 43 -50.51 0.59 -45.72
C ARG A 43 -51.82 1.34 -45.94
N ASN A 44 -52.52 1.70 -44.86
CA ASN A 44 -53.81 2.39 -44.95
C ASN A 44 -53.67 3.92 -44.91
N LYS A 45 -52.45 4.46 -44.96
CA LYS A 45 -52.23 5.90 -44.86
C LYS A 45 -52.59 6.59 -46.19
N VAL A 46 -53.63 7.40 -46.17
CA VAL A 46 -54.01 8.26 -47.30
C VAL A 46 -53.42 9.65 -47.12
N PHE A 47 -52.62 10.10 -48.08
CA PHE A 47 -52.09 11.47 -48.12
C PHE A 47 -52.98 12.38 -48.98
N PRO A 48 -53.32 13.60 -48.52
CA PRO A 48 -54.07 14.57 -49.32
C PRO A 48 -53.19 15.10 -50.47
N THR A 49 -53.73 15.15 -51.70
CA THR A 49 -53.00 15.65 -52.87
C THR A 49 -53.02 17.18 -52.92
N VAL A 50 -51.86 17.82 -53.14
CA VAL A 50 -51.74 19.28 -53.21
C VAL A 50 -51.63 19.71 -54.67
N ARG A 51 -52.57 20.52 -55.15
CA ARG A 51 -52.71 20.86 -56.58
C ARG A 51 -51.88 22.06 -57.07
N LEU A 52 -51.21 22.79 -56.17
CA LEU A 52 -50.63 24.12 -56.46
C LEU A 52 -49.17 24.32 -55.97
N ARG A 53 -48.45 23.25 -55.62
CA ARG A 53 -47.02 23.29 -55.25
C ARG A 53 -46.29 22.03 -55.74
N GLU A 54 -44.97 22.11 -55.86
CA GLU A 54 -44.09 20.94 -56.08
C GLU A 54 -44.48 19.84 -55.09
N GLY A 55 -45.00 18.74 -55.62
CA GLY A 55 -45.51 17.61 -54.86
C GLY A 55 -44.62 16.39 -55.10
N TYR A 56 -44.55 15.51 -54.11
CA TYR A 56 -43.93 14.21 -54.28
C TYR A 56 -44.64 13.41 -55.38
N ASP A 57 -43.89 12.63 -56.15
CA ASP A 57 -44.48 11.66 -57.06
C ASP A 57 -45.21 10.59 -56.24
N LEU A 58 -46.51 10.45 -56.49
CA LEU A 58 -47.35 9.50 -55.77
C LEU A 58 -46.87 8.05 -55.97
N ALA A 59 -46.32 7.71 -57.14
CA ALA A 59 -45.82 6.37 -57.41
C ALA A 59 -44.52 6.07 -56.65
N GLU A 60 -43.65 7.08 -56.52
CA GLU A 60 -42.42 6.99 -55.73
C GLU A 60 -42.73 6.90 -54.23
N VAL A 61 -43.70 7.69 -53.75
CA VAL A 61 -44.17 7.62 -52.35
C VAL A 61 -44.79 6.26 -52.04
N ASP A 62 -45.61 5.70 -52.93
CA ASP A 62 -46.21 4.38 -52.72
C ASP A 62 -45.15 3.26 -52.67
N THR A 63 -44.14 3.35 -53.53
CA THR A 63 -42.99 2.44 -53.53
C THR A 63 -42.22 2.51 -52.21
N PHE A 64 -41.92 3.73 -51.73
CA PHE A 64 -41.24 3.94 -50.46
C PHE A 64 -42.07 3.45 -49.26
N LEU A 65 -43.39 3.65 -49.26
CA LEU A 65 -44.27 3.15 -48.20
C LEU A 65 -44.30 1.61 -48.15
N GLY A 66 -44.19 0.93 -49.29
CA GLY A 66 -44.03 -0.53 -49.35
C GLY A 66 -42.72 -1.03 -48.74
N GLU A 67 -41.61 -0.30 -48.95
CA GLU A 67 -40.32 -0.60 -48.32
C GLU A 67 -40.35 -0.37 -46.80
N VAL A 68 -41.02 0.69 -46.37
CA VAL A 68 -41.24 0.99 -44.94
C VAL A 68 -42.11 -0.09 -44.28
N GLU A 69 -43.22 -0.51 -44.91
CA GLU A 69 -44.07 -1.61 -44.42
C GLU A 69 -43.26 -2.89 -44.28
N SER A 70 -42.49 -3.26 -45.31
CA SER A 70 -41.66 -4.47 -45.32
C SER A 70 -40.59 -4.45 -44.22
N THR A 71 -39.95 -3.29 -44.03
CA THR A 71 -38.95 -3.11 -42.98
C THR A 71 -39.56 -3.22 -41.60
N LEU A 72 -40.75 -2.64 -41.40
CA LEU A 72 -41.45 -2.66 -40.12
C LEU A 72 -41.92 -4.06 -39.75
N ILE A 73 -42.41 -4.86 -40.72
CA ILE A 73 -42.74 -6.28 -40.52
C ILE A 73 -41.52 -7.04 -40.02
N ARG A 74 -40.37 -6.85 -40.69
CA ARG A 74 -39.11 -7.53 -40.32
C ARG A 74 -38.64 -7.15 -38.93
N VAL A 75 -38.67 -5.86 -38.60
CA VAL A 75 -38.22 -5.36 -37.29
C VAL A 75 -39.14 -5.85 -36.17
N LEU A 76 -40.45 -5.87 -36.37
CA LEU A 76 -41.39 -6.41 -35.38
C LEU A 76 -41.20 -7.91 -35.16
N TRP A 77 -41.05 -8.68 -36.24
CA TRP A 77 -40.74 -10.11 -36.14
C TRP A 77 -39.41 -10.36 -35.42
N GLU A 78 -38.37 -9.59 -35.73
CA GLU A 78 -37.07 -9.72 -35.07
C GLU A 78 -37.14 -9.30 -33.60
N ASN A 79 -37.91 -8.26 -33.28
CA ASN A 79 -38.13 -7.83 -31.90
C ASN A 79 -38.87 -8.91 -31.10
N GLU A 80 -39.91 -9.52 -31.67
CA GLU A 80 -40.61 -10.66 -31.06
C GLU A 80 -39.70 -11.87 -30.90
N ARG A 81 -38.88 -12.19 -31.92
CA ARG A 81 -37.89 -13.27 -31.87
C ARG A 81 -36.83 -13.06 -30.80
N LEU A 82 -36.32 -11.83 -30.65
CA LEU A 82 -35.35 -11.45 -29.65
C LEU A 82 -35.98 -11.44 -28.24
N ASN A 83 -37.20 -10.92 -28.11
CA ASN A 83 -37.94 -10.97 -26.85
C ASN A 83 -38.23 -12.41 -26.42
N ALA A 84 -38.55 -13.31 -27.34
CA ALA A 84 -38.73 -14.73 -27.05
C ALA A 84 -37.42 -15.38 -26.58
N GLN A 85 -36.28 -15.05 -27.21
CA GLN A 85 -34.97 -15.55 -26.78
C GLN A 85 -34.56 -15.04 -25.40
N LEU A 86 -34.75 -13.74 -25.15
CA LEU A 86 -34.46 -13.15 -23.83
C LEU A 86 -35.37 -13.74 -22.76
N ASN A 87 -36.66 -13.92 -23.03
CA ASN A 87 -37.58 -14.55 -22.09
C ASN A 87 -37.33 -16.05 -21.92
N ALA A 88 -36.77 -16.75 -22.92
CA ALA A 88 -36.36 -18.15 -22.76
C ALA A 88 -35.10 -18.30 -21.90
N GLY A 89 -34.11 -17.42 -22.07
CA GLY A 89 -32.91 -17.36 -21.22
C GLY A 89 -33.19 -16.82 -19.81
N ARG A 90 -34.27 -16.08 -19.65
CA ARG A 90 -34.76 -15.48 -18.41
C ARG A 90 -35.98 -16.20 -17.84
N ALA A 91 -36.40 -17.31 -18.47
CA ALA A 91 -37.37 -18.21 -17.87
C ALA A 91 -36.85 -18.53 -16.49
N PRO A 92 -37.67 -18.40 -15.42
CA PRO A 92 -37.21 -18.75 -14.10
C PRO A 92 -36.76 -20.20 -14.20
N LEU A 93 -35.44 -20.43 -14.16
CA LEU A 93 -34.90 -21.67 -13.65
C LEU A 93 -35.73 -21.89 -12.39
N GLN A 94 -36.55 -22.94 -12.37
CA GLN A 94 -37.20 -23.38 -11.15
C GLN A 94 -36.07 -23.89 -10.26
N ILE A 95 -35.33 -22.94 -9.67
CA ILE A 95 -34.33 -23.17 -8.66
C ILE A 95 -35.17 -23.63 -7.47
N PRO A 96 -35.10 -24.92 -7.09
CA PRO A 96 -35.87 -25.37 -5.94
C PRO A 96 -35.51 -24.48 -4.75
N PRO A 97 -36.45 -24.14 -3.86
CA PRO A 97 -36.16 -23.27 -2.71
C PRO A 97 -34.98 -23.78 -1.85
N SER A 98 -34.65 -25.07 -1.96
CA SER A 98 -33.46 -25.70 -1.36
C SER A 98 -32.12 -25.27 -1.94
N ALA A 99 -32.04 -24.80 -3.18
CA ALA A 99 -30.77 -24.41 -3.81
C ALA A 99 -30.32 -23.00 -3.35
N GLY A 100 -31.25 -22.07 -3.11
CA GLY A 100 -30.97 -20.80 -2.43
C GLY A 100 -30.54 -21.01 -0.99
N ASP A 101 -31.22 -21.92 -0.28
CA ASP A 101 -30.88 -22.29 1.11
C ASP A 101 -29.51 -23.00 1.20
N SER A 102 -29.17 -23.80 0.18
CA SER A 102 -27.87 -24.45 0.07
C SER A 102 -26.74 -23.45 -0.19
N ALA A 103 -26.94 -22.48 -1.10
CA ALA A 103 -25.97 -21.42 -1.34
C ALA A 103 -25.71 -20.58 -0.06
N ALA A 104 -26.76 -20.21 0.68
CA ALA A 104 -26.64 -19.48 1.94
C ALA A 104 -25.87 -20.27 3.01
N ARG A 105 -26.09 -21.59 3.12
CA ARG A 105 -25.34 -22.46 4.04
C ARG A 105 -23.87 -22.59 3.68
N ILE A 106 -23.54 -22.68 2.39
CA ILE A 106 -22.15 -22.73 1.92
C ILE A 106 -21.43 -21.41 2.24
N VAL A 107 -22.06 -20.26 1.98
CA VAL A 107 -21.50 -18.94 2.34
C VAL A 107 -21.29 -18.84 3.85
N THR A 108 -22.27 -19.23 4.67
CA THR A 108 -22.14 -19.18 6.13
C THR A 108 -21.02 -20.08 6.65
N ARG A 109 -20.87 -21.29 6.06
CA ARG A 109 -19.78 -22.20 6.41
C ARG A 109 -18.41 -21.65 5.98
N ALA A 110 -18.33 -21.06 4.78
CA ALA A 110 -17.12 -20.45 4.28
C ALA A 110 -16.71 -19.25 5.13
N GLN A 111 -17.65 -18.38 5.52
CA GLN A 111 -17.41 -17.25 6.41
C GLN A 111 -16.87 -17.72 7.77
N ARG A 112 -17.56 -18.66 8.44
CA ARG A 112 -17.06 -19.22 9.71
C ARG A 112 -15.67 -19.84 9.57
N SER A 113 -15.43 -20.59 8.49
CA SER A 113 -14.12 -21.18 8.23
C SER A 113 -13.04 -20.12 7.99
N ALA A 114 -13.38 -18.99 7.37
CA ALA A 114 -12.48 -17.87 7.17
C ALA A 114 -12.18 -17.18 8.50
N ASP A 115 -13.21 -16.91 9.32
CA ASP A 115 -13.05 -16.30 10.65
C ASP A 115 -12.16 -17.16 11.56
N GLU A 116 -12.37 -18.48 11.55
CA GLU A 116 -11.52 -19.42 12.29
C GLU A 116 -10.08 -19.44 11.77
N ALA A 117 -9.88 -19.34 10.45
CA ALA A 117 -8.54 -19.28 9.87
C ALA A 117 -7.81 -17.98 10.24
N ILE A 118 -8.51 -16.86 10.21
CA ILE A 118 -7.99 -15.55 10.63
C ILE A 118 -7.63 -15.60 12.11
N SER A 119 -8.53 -16.08 12.96
CA SER A 119 -8.27 -16.14 14.42
C SER A 119 -7.07 -17.03 14.77
N ARG A 120 -6.91 -18.18 14.09
CA ARG A 120 -5.72 -19.02 14.27
C ARG A 120 -4.44 -18.31 13.82
N ALA A 121 -4.47 -17.64 12.68
CA ALA A 121 -3.31 -16.92 12.17
C ALA A 121 -2.90 -15.75 13.10
N GLU A 122 -3.88 -15.02 13.65
CA GLU A 122 -3.60 -13.95 14.62
C GLU A 122 -3.03 -14.49 15.93
N GLN A 123 -3.53 -15.62 16.43
CA GLN A 123 -2.99 -16.27 17.63
C GLN A 123 -1.55 -16.74 17.40
N GLU A 124 -1.29 -17.42 16.28
CA GLU A 124 0.04 -17.91 15.93
C GLU A 124 1.03 -16.76 15.72
N ALA A 125 0.62 -15.71 14.99
CA ALA A 125 1.42 -14.50 14.84
C ALA A 125 1.71 -13.84 16.20
N GLY A 126 0.72 -13.79 17.09
CA GLY A 126 0.89 -13.29 18.45
C GLY A 126 1.92 -14.07 19.26
N VAL A 127 1.91 -15.40 19.15
CA VAL A 127 2.93 -16.27 19.79
C VAL A 127 4.30 -15.98 19.22
N ILE A 128 4.45 -15.97 17.90
CA ILE A 128 5.74 -15.73 17.22
C ILE A 128 6.31 -14.36 17.64
N VAL A 129 5.49 -13.31 17.67
CA VAL A 129 5.95 -11.97 18.07
C VAL A 129 6.38 -11.95 19.53
N THR A 130 5.65 -12.63 20.41
CA THR A 130 5.97 -12.67 21.84
C THR A 130 7.28 -13.44 22.09
N GLU A 131 7.44 -14.59 21.45
CA GLU A 131 8.67 -15.39 21.53
C GLU A 131 9.88 -14.64 20.95
N ALA A 132 9.72 -14.02 19.78
CA ALA A 132 10.77 -13.23 19.16
C ALA A 132 11.22 -12.06 20.05
N ARG A 133 10.27 -11.39 20.73
CA ARG A 133 10.58 -10.33 21.70
C ARG A 133 11.34 -10.88 22.91
N ALA A 134 10.89 -11.99 23.49
CA ALA A 134 11.57 -12.60 24.64
C ALA A 134 13.00 -13.05 24.29
N LEU A 135 13.20 -13.61 23.10
CA LEU A 135 14.52 -13.97 22.59
C LEU A 135 15.40 -12.73 22.37
N ALA A 136 14.85 -11.66 21.78
CA ALA A 136 15.57 -10.42 21.58
C ALA A 136 16.03 -9.79 22.91
N GLU A 137 15.15 -9.73 23.92
CA GLU A 137 15.49 -9.24 25.26
C GLU A 137 16.59 -10.07 25.93
N THR A 138 16.56 -11.40 25.71
CA THR A 138 17.60 -12.30 26.23
C THR A 138 18.94 -12.04 25.56
N ILE A 139 18.96 -11.94 24.23
CA ILE A 139 20.17 -11.65 23.45
C ILE A 139 20.74 -10.28 23.83
N GLU A 140 19.89 -9.27 23.99
CA GLU A 140 20.32 -7.93 24.41
C GLU A 140 20.95 -7.96 25.79
N ARG A 141 20.30 -8.63 26.76
CA ARG A 141 20.86 -8.78 28.11
C ARG A 141 22.20 -9.48 28.11
N GLU A 142 22.30 -10.61 27.41
CA GLU A 142 23.57 -11.35 27.28
C GLU A 142 24.66 -10.52 26.61
N ALA A 143 24.32 -9.74 25.58
CA ALA A 143 25.27 -8.87 24.90
C ALA A 143 25.78 -7.76 25.81
N LEU A 144 24.88 -7.13 26.58
CA LEU A 144 25.23 -6.10 27.55
C LEU A 144 26.10 -6.65 28.68
N ASP A 145 25.77 -7.82 29.23
CA ASP A 145 26.56 -8.46 30.29
C ASP A 145 27.97 -8.82 29.80
N ARG A 146 28.08 -9.36 28.58
CA ARG A 146 29.39 -9.67 27.97
C ARG A 146 30.19 -8.40 27.70
N ALA A 147 29.55 -7.32 27.25
CA ALA A 147 30.22 -6.03 27.03
C ALA A 147 30.74 -5.45 28.36
N ALA A 148 29.92 -5.47 29.41
CA ALA A 148 30.32 -5.00 30.75
C ALA A 148 31.49 -5.80 31.31
N ALA A 149 31.48 -7.13 31.14
CA ALA A 149 32.58 -7.99 31.56
C ALA A 149 33.88 -7.67 30.79
N LEU A 150 33.79 -7.44 29.48
CA LEU A 150 34.95 -7.08 28.65
C LEU A 150 35.51 -5.70 29.03
N GLU A 151 34.63 -4.72 29.28
CA GLU A 151 35.06 -3.40 29.77
C GLU A 151 35.76 -3.49 31.12
N HIS A 152 35.21 -4.29 32.04
CA HIS A 152 35.82 -4.50 33.35
C HIS A 152 37.22 -5.12 33.21
N ASP A 153 37.37 -6.20 32.43
CA ASP A 153 38.67 -6.83 32.18
C ASP A 153 39.66 -5.86 31.52
N ALA A 154 39.22 -5.06 30.54
CA ALA A 154 40.06 -4.05 29.90
C ALA A 154 40.51 -2.97 30.89
N ARG A 155 39.61 -2.48 31.75
CA ARG A 155 39.93 -1.49 32.80
C ARG A 155 40.90 -2.05 33.83
N GLU A 156 40.70 -3.29 34.26
CA GLU A 156 41.60 -3.94 35.21
C GLU A 156 42.99 -4.15 34.62
N LYS A 157 43.10 -4.61 33.38
CA LYS A 157 44.38 -4.71 32.67
C LYS A 157 45.05 -3.35 32.51
N HIS A 158 44.29 -2.32 32.17
CA HIS A 158 44.80 -0.96 32.08
C HIS A 158 45.35 -0.49 33.43
N ARG A 159 44.57 -0.68 34.50
CA ARG A 159 44.95 -0.33 35.86
C ARG A 159 46.24 -1.06 36.30
N GLN A 160 46.33 -2.35 36.03
CA GLN A 160 47.54 -3.13 36.31
C GLN A 160 48.75 -2.62 35.51
N ALA A 161 48.56 -2.26 34.23
CA ALA A 161 49.62 -1.71 33.40
C ALA A 161 50.09 -0.33 33.91
N THR A 162 49.17 0.53 34.34
CA THR A 162 49.52 1.83 34.93
C THR A 162 50.24 1.66 36.26
N GLU A 163 49.77 0.78 37.13
CA GLU A 163 50.43 0.47 38.42
C GLU A 163 51.84 -0.10 38.18
N ALA A 164 52.01 -0.96 37.18
CA ALA A 164 53.32 -1.49 36.80
C ALA A 164 54.25 -0.39 36.28
N LEU A 165 53.75 0.52 35.44
CA LEU A 165 54.51 1.68 34.95
C LEU A 165 54.93 2.60 36.11
N ASP A 166 54.01 2.93 37.01
CA ASP A 166 54.29 3.76 38.19
C ASP A 166 55.38 3.13 39.07
N SER A 167 55.31 1.82 39.29
CA SER A 167 56.33 1.09 40.05
C SER A 167 57.71 1.11 39.35
N ALA A 168 57.74 1.03 38.02
CA ALA A 168 58.96 1.09 37.22
C ALA A 168 59.58 2.49 37.25
N TYR A 169 58.77 3.54 37.10
CA TYR A 169 59.23 4.93 37.25
C TYR A 169 59.79 5.19 38.65
N ALA A 170 59.11 4.72 39.70
CA ALA A 170 59.59 4.86 41.07
C ALA A 170 60.92 4.13 41.29
N ALA A 171 61.10 2.94 40.72
CA ALA A 171 62.37 2.20 40.78
C ALA A 171 63.50 2.93 40.02
N GLN A 172 63.20 3.47 38.83
CA GLN A 172 64.15 4.27 38.06
C GLN A 172 64.55 5.56 38.80
N GLN A 173 63.59 6.25 39.42
CA GLN A 173 63.88 7.46 40.18
C GLN A 173 64.80 7.17 41.37
N ARG A 174 64.56 6.09 42.11
CA ARG A 174 65.47 5.65 43.18
C ARG A 174 66.89 5.40 42.68
N MET A 175 67.04 4.75 41.51
CA MET A 175 68.34 4.52 40.91
C MET A 175 69.04 5.83 40.51
N ILE A 176 68.28 6.81 40.00
CA ILE A 176 68.82 8.14 39.70
C ILE A 176 69.31 8.82 40.98
N ASP A 177 68.50 8.78 42.04
CA ASP A 177 68.84 9.38 43.33
C ASP A 177 70.08 8.71 43.94
N ASP A 178 70.15 7.37 43.94
CA ASP A 178 71.32 6.60 44.41
C ASP A 178 72.60 6.96 43.63
N LEU A 179 72.51 7.12 42.30
CA LEU A 179 73.63 7.54 41.47
C LEU A 179 74.07 8.97 41.79
N GLN A 180 73.12 9.88 42.03
CA GLN A 180 73.43 11.25 42.45
C GLN A 180 74.14 11.28 43.80
N ASP A 181 73.70 10.47 44.77
CA ASP A 181 74.33 10.35 46.08
C ASP A 181 75.76 9.80 46.00
N LEU A 182 75.99 8.75 45.19
CA LEU A 182 77.33 8.22 44.94
C LEU A 182 78.25 9.28 44.34
N LEU A 183 77.80 10.00 43.31
CA LEU A 183 78.57 11.08 42.69
C LEU A 183 78.88 12.19 43.71
N HIS A 184 77.91 12.57 44.54
CA HIS A 184 78.10 13.59 45.58
C HIS A 184 79.14 13.14 46.63
N HIS A 185 79.04 11.90 47.11
CA HIS A 185 80.01 11.31 48.04
C HIS A 185 81.41 11.24 47.44
N HIS A 186 81.56 10.81 46.19
CA HIS A 186 82.87 10.77 45.52
C HIS A 186 83.45 12.17 45.31
N GLY A 187 82.65 13.16 44.92
CA GLY A 187 83.09 14.55 44.81
C GLY A 187 83.51 15.16 46.17
N GLY A 188 82.80 14.81 47.24
CA GLY A 188 83.17 15.17 48.61
C GLY A 188 84.50 14.55 49.03
N ARG A 189 84.71 13.25 48.77
CA ARG A 189 85.96 12.54 49.07
C ARG A 189 87.17 13.10 48.32
N VAL A 190 86.99 13.55 47.07
CA VAL A 190 88.07 14.18 46.29
C VAL A 190 88.39 15.58 46.79
N LYS A 191 87.40 16.33 47.30
CA LYS A 191 87.67 17.61 47.99
C LYS A 191 88.33 17.44 49.35
N GLU A 192 88.09 16.32 50.03
CA GLU A 192 88.72 15.99 51.32
C GLU A 192 90.12 15.40 51.21
N THR A 193 90.61 14.99 50.04
CA THR A 193 92.05 14.73 49.83
C THR A 193 92.78 16.07 49.70
N PRO A 194 93.50 16.55 50.74
CA PRO A 194 94.32 17.74 50.61
C PRO A 194 95.56 17.37 49.81
N ASP A 195 96.06 18.32 49.00
CA ASP A 195 97.35 18.26 48.33
C ASP A 195 98.42 17.63 49.25
N GLY A 196 98.82 16.40 48.93
CA GLY A 196 100.06 15.83 49.46
C GLY A 196 101.21 16.62 48.86
N PRO A 197 102.16 17.13 49.66
CA PRO A 197 103.15 18.07 49.16
C PRO A 197 104.03 17.39 48.12
N LEU A 198 104.13 18.04 46.95
CA LEU A 198 105.22 17.85 46.02
C LEU A 198 106.52 18.21 46.75
N ALA A 199 107.18 17.21 47.33
CA ALA A 199 108.54 17.35 47.83
C ALA A 199 109.48 17.30 46.62
N ASP A 200 109.90 18.50 46.26
CA ASP A 200 111.01 18.88 45.40
C ASP A 200 112.37 18.35 45.95
N ASP A 201 113.33 18.28 45.03
CA ASP A 201 114.80 18.29 45.22
C ASP A 201 115.59 16.97 45.45
N ARG A 202 116.53 16.78 44.50
CA ARG A 202 117.78 15.96 44.43
C ARG A 202 117.79 14.55 43.84
#